data_AF-A0A2V6NXL3-F1
#
_entry.id   AF-A0A2V6NXL3-F1
#
_cell.length_a   1.000
_cell.length_b   1.000
_cell.length_c   1.000
_cell.angle_alpha   90.00
_cell.angle_beta   90.00
_cell.angle_gamma   90.00
#
_symmetry.space_group_name_H-M   'P 1'
#
loop_
_entity.id
_entity.type
_entity.pdbx_description
1 polymer ?
#
loop_
_entity_poly.entity_id
_entity_poly.type
_entity_poly.pdbx_seq_one_letter_code
_entity_poly.pdbx_strand_id
1 'polypeptide(L)'
;MVGMTGLEVQAHLSSICCQTRVIIITGSERPDDERNAMQAGAIAFFTKPFDDEQFLAAVHGALAQAKASQELPPEAIVGRPKVP
;
A
#
# COMPACT_ATOMS: atom_id res chain seq x y z
N MET A 1 7.88 4.75 -17.52
CA MET A 1 9.34 4.60 -17.69
C MET A 1 9.55 3.48 -18.70
N VAL A 2 10.24 3.73 -19.81
CA VAL A 2 10.51 2.68 -20.81
C VAL A 2 11.51 1.70 -20.19
N GLY A 3 11.12 0.44 -20.05
CA GLY A 3 12.02 -0.66 -19.65
C GLY A 3 11.82 -1.24 -18.24
N MET A 4 10.92 -0.72 -17.41
CA MET A 4 10.57 -1.32 -16.11
C MET A 4 9.15 -1.88 -16.12
N THR A 5 8.97 -3.04 -15.49
CA THR A 5 7.68 -3.66 -15.17
C THR A 5 6.98 -2.92 -14.03
N GLY A 6 5.66 -3.10 -13.88
CA GLY A 6 4.90 -2.48 -12.78
C GLY A 6 5.40 -2.87 -11.39
N LEU A 7 5.86 -4.11 -11.20
CA LEU A 7 6.44 -4.60 -9.96
C LEU A 7 7.80 -3.95 -9.66
N GLU A 8 8.64 -3.75 -10.67
CA GLU A 8 9.92 -3.02 -10.51
C GLU A 8 9.68 -1.56 -10.13
N VAL A 9 8.67 -0.93 -10.73
CA VAL A 9 8.27 0.45 -10.36
C VAL A 9 7.78 0.49 -8.91
N GLN A 10 6.96 -0.47 -8.48
CA GLN A 10 6.50 -0.56 -7.10
C GLN A 10 7.68 -0.69 -6.12
N ALA A 11 8.59 -1.64 -6.36
CA ALA A 11 9.76 -1.84 -5.52
C ALA A 11 10.64 -0.59 -5.46
N HIS A 12 10.80 0.09 -6.60
CA HIS A 12 11.54 1.35 -6.67
C HIS A 12 10.87 2.47 -5.86
N LEU A 13 9.55 2.62 -5.98
CA LEU A 13 8.79 3.60 -5.18
C LEU A 13 8.92 3.32 -3.69
N SER A 14 8.82 2.07 -3.26
CA SER A 14 9.01 1.69 -1.86
C SER A 14 10.42 2.02 -1.33
N SER A 15 11.44 1.95 -2.20
CA SER A 15 12.83 2.32 -1.84
C SER A 15 13.03 3.84 -1.68
N ILE A 16 12.26 4.66 -2.40
CA ILE A 16 12.36 6.12 -2.36
C ILE A 16 11.45 6.70 -1.26
N CYS A 17 10.22 6.20 -1.17
CA CYS A 17 9.22 6.67 -0.22
C CYS A 17 8.35 5.50 0.24
N CYS A 18 8.70 4.93 1.39
CA CYS A 18 7.96 3.82 1.99
C CYS A 18 6.52 4.18 2.42
N GLN A 19 6.18 5.48 2.46
CA GLN A 19 4.83 5.96 2.78
C GLN A 19 3.90 5.99 1.56
N THR A 20 4.46 5.85 0.34
CA THR A 20 3.68 5.77 -0.90
C THR A 20 2.91 4.47 -0.94
N ARG A 21 1.58 4.57 -1.03
CA ARG A 21 0.68 3.43 -1.15
C ARG A 21 0.48 3.09 -2.62
N VAL A 22 0.57 1.81 -2.97
CA VAL A 22 0.52 1.34 -4.36
C VAL A 22 -0.68 0.42 -4.56
N ILE A 23 -1.55 0.76 -5.50
CA ILE A 23 -2.59 -0.12 -6.04
C ILE A 23 -2.14 -0.55 -7.43
N ILE A 24 -2.09 -1.85 -7.69
CA ILE A 24 -1.71 -2.40 -8.99
C ILE A 24 -2.96 -2.70 -9.81
N ILE A 25 -2.97 -2.28 -11.07
CA ILE A 25 -4.02 -2.59 -12.04
C ILE A 25 -3.35 -3.19 -13.28
N THR A 26 -3.71 -4.42 -13.62
CA THR A 26 -3.09 -5.16 -14.71
C THR A 26 -4.11 -5.64 -15.75
N GLY A 27 -3.68 -5.79 -17.00
CA GLY A 27 -4.39 -6.58 -18.01
C GLY A 27 -3.70 -7.92 -18.31
N SER A 28 -2.65 -8.26 -17.54
CA SER A 28 -1.89 -9.51 -17.62
C SER A 28 -2.49 -10.54 -16.68
N GLU A 29 -2.72 -11.76 -17.16
CA GLU A 29 -3.31 -12.87 -16.39
C GLU A 29 -2.25 -13.82 -15.81
N ARG A 30 -1.04 -13.32 -15.55
CA ARG A 30 0.01 -14.15 -14.94
C ARG A 30 -0.39 -14.46 -13.49
N PRO A 31 -0.48 -15.76 -13.11
CA PRO A 31 -0.99 -16.17 -11.80
C PRO A 31 -0.19 -15.61 -10.61
N ASP A 32 1.10 -15.36 -10.80
CA ASP A 32 1.99 -14.90 -9.73
C ASP A 32 2.02 -13.37 -9.57
N ASP A 33 1.47 -12.60 -10.52
CA ASP A 33 1.55 -11.14 -10.48
C ASP A 33 0.85 -10.56 -9.24
N GLU A 34 -0.31 -11.12 -8.88
CA GLU A 34 -1.06 -10.72 -7.68
C GLU A 34 -0.26 -11.03 -6.40
N ARG A 35 0.21 -12.27 -6.25
CA ARG A 35 1.01 -12.68 -5.10
C ARG A 35 2.25 -11.81 -4.96
N ASN A 36 2.96 -11.55 -6.05
CA ASN A 36 4.18 -10.75 -6.06
C ASN A 36 3.89 -9.28 -5.71
N ALA A 37 2.82 -8.69 -6.26
CA ALA A 37 2.42 -7.32 -5.95
C ALA A 37 2.08 -7.15 -4.46
N MET A 38 1.29 -8.06 -3.91
CA MET A 38 0.88 -8.02 -2.51
C MET A 38 2.08 -8.24 -1.57
N GLN A 39 2.98 -9.18 -1.89
CA GLN A 39 4.23 -9.38 -1.13
C GLN A 39 5.15 -8.16 -1.18
N ALA A 40 5.18 -7.44 -2.29
CA ALA A 40 5.93 -6.20 -2.43
C ALA A 40 5.26 -4.98 -1.76
N GLY A 41 4.16 -5.18 -1.03
CA GLY A 41 3.49 -4.12 -0.26
C GLY A 41 2.43 -3.34 -1.02
N ALA A 42 1.86 -3.92 -2.09
CA ALA A 42 0.68 -3.35 -2.71
C ALA A 42 -0.48 -3.46 -1.73
N ILE A 43 -1.31 -2.42 -1.68
CA ILE A 43 -2.48 -2.42 -0.79
C ILE A 43 -3.68 -3.12 -1.45
N ALA A 44 -3.69 -3.18 -2.77
CA ALA A 44 -4.73 -3.81 -3.58
C ALA A 44 -4.20 -4.14 -4.98
N PHE A 45 -4.79 -5.16 -5.59
CA PHE A 45 -4.48 -5.64 -6.92
C PHE A 45 -5.77 -5.86 -7.71
N PHE A 46 -5.81 -5.41 -8.96
CA PHE A 46 -6.96 -5.53 -9.85
C PHE A 46 -6.55 -6.04 -11.22
N THR A 47 -7.30 -7.01 -11.74
CA THR A 47 -7.20 -7.47 -13.13
C THR A 47 -8.29 -6.80 -13.95
N LYS A 48 -7.97 -6.33 -15.16
CA LYS A 48 -8.93 -5.74 -16.09
C LYS A 48 -9.75 -6.84 -16.79
N PRO A 49 -11.06 -6.64 -17.00
CA PRO A 49 -11.87 -5.55 -16.46
C PRO A 49 -12.13 -5.74 -14.96
N PHE A 50 -12.16 -4.63 -14.22
CA PHE A 50 -12.48 -4.59 -12.79
C PHE A 50 -13.72 -3.73 -12.57
N ASP A 51 -14.31 -3.88 -11.39
CA ASP A 51 -15.46 -3.11 -10.96
C ASP A 51 -15.06 -1.75 -10.37
N ASP A 52 -15.72 -0.68 -10.82
CA ASP A 52 -15.39 0.69 -10.42
C ASP A 52 -15.68 0.95 -8.93
N GLU A 53 -16.74 0.36 -8.37
CA GLU A 53 -17.07 0.53 -6.95
C GLU A 53 -16.03 -0.14 -6.06
N GLN A 54 -15.59 -1.35 -6.42
CA GLN A 54 -14.51 -2.05 -5.72
C GLN A 54 -13.18 -1.28 -5.79
N PHE A 55 -12.86 -0.70 -6.95
CA PHE A 55 -11.67 0.13 -7.09
C PHE A 55 -11.74 1.39 -6.22
N LEU A 56 -12.87 2.12 -6.26
CA LEU A 56 -13.07 3.31 -5.45
C LEU A 56 -13.02 3.00 -3.95
N ALA A 57 -13.62 1.89 -3.52
CA ALA A 57 -13.54 1.43 -2.14
C ALA A 57 -12.10 1.20 -1.69
N ALA A 58 -11.26 0.57 -2.52
CA ALA A 58 -9.85 0.36 -2.23
C ALA A 58 -9.07 1.69 -2.12
N VAL A 59 -9.34 2.64 -3.02
CA VAL A 59 -8.74 3.98 -2.97
C VAL A 59 -9.14 4.73 -1.70
N HIS A 60 -10.42 4.74 -1.33
CA HIS A 60 -10.89 5.37 -0.11
C HIS A 60 -10.29 4.73 1.14
N GLY A 61 -10.19 3.39 1.18
CA GLY A 61 -9.52 2.65 2.24
C GLY A 61 -8.04 3.01 2.37
N ALA A 62 -7.33 3.19 1.25
CA ALA A 62 -5.93 3.63 1.21
C ALA A 62 -5.74 5.01 1.85
N LEU A 63 -6.61 5.95 1.49
CA LEU A 63 -6.56 7.33 1.98
C LEU A 63 -6.93 7.43 3.46
N ALA A 64 -7.90 6.64 3.93
CA ALA A 64 -8.28 6.60 5.34
C ALA A 64 -7.12 6.08 6.21
N GLN A 65 -6.44 5.01 5.77
CA GLN A 65 -5.26 4.48 6.46
C GLN A 65 -4.11 5.50 6.51
N ALA A 66 -3.97 6.35 5.48
CA ALA A 66 -2.99 7.43 5.47
C ALA A 66 -3.21 8.45 6.58
N LYS A 67 -4.46 8.85 6.80
CA LYS A 67 -4.82 9.78 7.87
C LYS A 67 -4.57 9.16 9.26
N ALA A 68 -4.99 7.91 9.44
CA ALA A 68 -4.79 7.19 10.71
C ALA A 68 -3.31 6.99 11.08
N SER A 69 -2.42 6.75 10.10
CA SER A 69 -0.97 6.66 10.36
C SER A 69 -0.31 8.01 10.68
N GLN A 70 -0.99 9.13 10.39
CA GLN A 70 -0.51 10.49 10.68
C GLN A 70 -0.97 10.97 12.07
N GLU A 71 -2.06 10.39 12.60
CA GLU A 71 -2.61 10.63 13.93
C GLU A 71 -2.01 9.64 14.95
N LEU A 72 -0.72 9.78 15.26
CA LEU A 72 -0.15 9.12 16.45
C LEU A 72 -0.80 9.73 17.72
N PRO A 73 -1.43 8.92 18.60
CA PRO A 73 -2.02 9.44 19.83
C PRO A 73 -0.94 9.95 20.81
N PRO A 74 -1.20 11.05 21.55
CA PRO A 74 -0.25 11.64 22.50
C PRO A 74 0.09 10.81 23.76
N GLU A 75 -0.24 9.51 23.82
CA GLU A 75 -0.24 8.74 25.09
C GLU A 75 1.05 7.93 25.37
N ALA A 76 2.15 8.13 24.64
CA ALA A 76 3.40 7.39 24.90
C ALA A 76 4.32 8.02 25.96
N ILE A 77 3.87 9.03 26.74
CA ILE A 77 4.74 9.76 27.69
C ILE A 77 4.49 9.43 29.18
N VAL A 78 3.48 8.63 29.54
CA VAL A 78 3.27 8.22 30.94
C VAL A 78 3.57 6.73 31.08
N GLY A 79 4.81 6.41 31.43
CA GLY A 79 5.18 5.02 31.65
C GLY A 79 6.65 4.75 31.94
N ARG A 80 7.28 5.48 32.88
CA ARG A 80 8.45 4.96 33.58
C ARG A 80 8.13 4.84 35.07
N PRO A 81 8.32 3.66 35.69
CA PRO A 81 7.95 3.45 37.09
C PRO A 81 8.90 4.26 37.98
N LYS A 82 8.34 5.06 38.89
CA LYS A 82 9.07 5.56 40.06
C LYS A 82 9.15 4.39 41.05
N VAL A 83 10.18 3.56 40.91
CA VAL A 83 10.57 2.62 41.97
C VAL A 83 11.02 3.42 43.19
N PRO A 84 10.58 3.06 44.41
CA PRO A 84 10.96 3.73 45.65
C PRO A 84 12.43 3.53 46.01
#